data_AF-A0A3M1LYF5-F1
#
_entry.id   AF-A0A3M1LYF5-F1
#
_cell.length_a   1.000
_cell.length_b   1.000
_cell.length_c   1.000
_cell.angle_alpha   90.00
_cell.angle_beta   90.00
_cell.angle_gamma   90.00
#
_symmetry.space_group_name_H-M   'P 1'
#
loop_
_entity.id
_entity.type
_entity.pdbx_description
1 polymer ?
#
loop_
_entity_poly.entity_id
_entity_poly.type
_entity_poly.pdbx_seq_one_letter_code
_entity_poly.pdbx_strand_id
1 'polypeptide(L)'
;MTPEERIAALEARVARQDAELELLRAKLFALQEAMIERTARRFPRISSPGWRIMPIVRGKSAHAPAAIIGFGGMSRAATLPVPEYRRTLDELPVDAFYVRDFWQFWYQKGLLGLTGNIEETAALIRTRICARYRVHGTIGTSAGGWGAVIVGVLTGAARILTLAPQTMLNRKVYDEFGGLDTRVEELAAARRFGNMAEFLRDSGFRGRIDVHFGADNARDRGFAERLQGIDCVRLCPHPSDSHNISGWLRETGQLSRIVGDWASELLAMGAKGGGDDG
;
A
#
# COMPACT_ATOMS: atom_id res chain seq x y z
N MET A 1 -1.76 -50.20 6.95
CA MET A 1 -1.45 -48.81 7.30
C MET A 1 -2.59 -48.26 8.13
N THR A 2 -2.36 -47.92 9.39
CA THR A 2 -3.37 -47.38 10.31
C THR A 2 -3.80 -45.98 9.87
N PRO A 3 -4.96 -45.47 10.33
CA PRO A 3 -5.34 -44.07 10.12
C PRO A 3 -4.27 -43.08 10.59
N GLU A 4 -3.60 -43.38 11.70
CA GLU A 4 -2.50 -42.58 12.27
C GLU A 4 -1.28 -42.56 11.33
N GLU A 5 -0.88 -43.71 10.78
CA GLU A 5 0.21 -43.80 9.81
C GLU A 5 -0.12 -43.04 8.50
N ARG A 6 -1.40 -43.03 8.10
CA ARG A 6 -1.87 -42.24 6.94
C ARG A 6 -1.80 -40.73 7.21
N ILE A 7 -2.20 -40.29 8.40
CA ILE A 7 -2.14 -38.87 8.81
C ILE A 7 -0.68 -38.42 8.84
N ALA A 8 0.20 -39.16 9.51
CA ALA A 8 1.62 -38.83 9.58
C ALA A 8 2.28 -38.77 8.20
N ALA A 9 1.93 -39.69 7.28
CA ALA A 9 2.45 -39.68 5.91
C ALA A 9 1.95 -38.46 5.10
N LEU A 10 0.71 -38.02 5.32
CA LEU A 10 0.15 -36.82 4.70
C LEU A 10 0.82 -35.55 5.25
N GLU A 11 1.01 -35.45 6.57
CA GLU A 11 1.71 -34.34 7.22
C GLU A 11 3.15 -34.22 6.70
N ALA A 12 3.89 -35.32 6.63
CA ALA A 12 5.25 -35.34 6.07
C ALA A 12 5.28 -34.97 4.57
N ARG A 13 4.23 -35.27 3.81
CA ARG A 13 4.11 -34.85 2.41
C ARG A 13 3.85 -33.36 2.31
N VAL A 14 2.92 -32.82 3.10
CA VAL A 14 2.62 -31.38 3.15
C VAL A 14 3.88 -30.59 3.52
N ALA A 15 4.58 -30.99 4.58
CA ALA A 15 5.81 -30.33 5.01
C ALA A 15 6.91 -30.30 3.92
N ARG A 16 7.04 -31.38 3.13
CA ARG A 16 7.97 -31.40 1.98
C ARG A 16 7.54 -30.47 0.86
N GLN A 17 6.25 -30.42 0.54
CA GLN A 17 5.71 -29.52 -0.48
C GLN A 17 5.87 -28.06 -0.08
N ASP A 18 5.66 -27.73 1.19
CA ASP A 18 5.88 -26.39 1.73
C ASP A 18 7.37 -26.00 1.60
N ALA A 19 8.29 -26.88 2.00
CA ALA A 19 9.73 -26.62 1.86
C ALA A 19 10.17 -26.42 0.39
N GLU A 20 9.58 -27.17 -0.55
CA GLU A 20 9.85 -27.00 -1.98
C GLU A 20 9.30 -25.68 -2.52
N LEU A 21 8.08 -25.30 -2.12
CA LEU A 21 7.47 -24.02 -2.49
C LEU A 21 8.31 -22.84 -1.97
N GLU A 22 8.79 -22.91 -0.73
CA GLU A 22 9.67 -21.89 -0.15
C GLU A 22 10.98 -21.77 -0.93
N LEU A 23 11.60 -22.89 -1.32
CA LEU A 23 12.80 -22.87 -2.15
C LEU A 23 12.55 -22.25 -3.54
N LEU A 24 11.44 -22.60 -4.18
CA LEU A 24 11.06 -22.04 -5.49
C LEU A 24 10.80 -20.53 -5.39
N ARG A 25 10.15 -20.07 -4.32
CA ARG A 25 9.94 -18.64 -4.05
C ARG A 25 11.25 -17.90 -3.83
N ALA A 26 12.13 -18.41 -2.98
CA ALA A 26 13.43 -17.80 -2.73
C ALA A 26 14.23 -17.64 -4.04
N LYS A 27 14.22 -18.67 -4.90
CA LYS A 27 14.84 -18.60 -6.23
C LYS A 27 14.17 -17.58 -7.14
N LEU A 28 12.84 -17.52 -7.15
CA LEU A 28 12.09 -16.54 -7.95
C LEU A 28 12.42 -15.11 -7.51
N PHE A 29 12.46 -14.85 -6.20
CA PHE A 29 12.81 -13.54 -5.65
C PHE A 29 14.25 -13.17 -5.96
N ALA A 30 15.22 -14.08 -5.80
CA ALA A 30 16.61 -13.82 -6.17
C ALA A 30 16.76 -13.48 -7.68
N LEU A 31 16.04 -14.19 -8.56
CA LEU A 31 16.02 -13.87 -9.99
C LEU A 31 15.38 -12.50 -10.25
N GLN A 32 14.28 -12.21 -9.59
CA GLN A 32 13.58 -10.94 -9.71
C GLN A 32 14.45 -9.77 -9.22
N GLU A 33 15.15 -9.90 -8.09
CA GLU A 33 16.10 -8.91 -7.58
C GLU A 33 17.22 -8.66 -8.60
N ALA A 34 17.86 -9.72 -9.11
CA ALA A 34 18.90 -9.57 -10.13
C ALA A 34 18.41 -8.89 -11.41
N MET A 35 17.13 -9.11 -11.80
CA MET A 35 16.51 -8.40 -12.93
C MET A 35 16.22 -6.93 -12.61
N ILE A 36 15.77 -6.64 -11.38
CA ILE A 36 15.50 -5.27 -10.91
C ILE A 36 16.79 -4.48 -10.87
N GLU A 37 17.87 -4.98 -10.27
CA GLU A 37 19.16 -4.29 -10.17
C GLU A 37 19.70 -3.86 -11.54
N ARG A 38 19.53 -4.72 -12.56
CA ARG A 38 19.94 -4.43 -13.95
C ARG A 38 19.08 -3.36 -14.63
N THR A 39 17.83 -3.17 -14.20
CA THR A 39 16.83 -2.34 -14.89
C THR A 39 16.35 -1.11 -14.10
N ALA A 40 16.65 -1.02 -12.80
CA ALA A 40 16.11 -0.03 -11.85
C ALA A 40 16.53 1.44 -12.09
N ARG A 41 17.23 1.75 -13.20
CA ARG A 41 17.59 3.12 -13.55
C ARG A 41 16.37 4.03 -13.70
N ARG A 42 15.23 3.49 -14.15
CA ARG A 42 13.94 4.19 -14.26
C ARG A 42 12.80 3.23 -13.93
N PHE A 43 11.74 3.72 -13.28
CA PHE A 43 10.53 2.92 -13.09
C PHE A 43 9.84 2.71 -14.45
N PRO A 44 9.58 1.46 -14.88
CA PRO A 44 8.97 1.23 -16.18
C PRO A 44 7.51 1.67 -16.19
N ARG A 45 6.96 1.87 -17.39
CA ARG A 45 5.52 2.06 -17.55
C ARG A 45 4.81 0.73 -17.34
N ILE A 46 3.56 0.80 -16.89
CA ILE A 46 2.67 -0.36 -16.74
C ILE A 46 2.41 -1.13 -18.05
N SER A 47 2.77 -0.56 -19.20
CA SER A 47 2.71 -1.19 -20.52
C SER A 47 4.06 -1.75 -20.99
N SER A 48 5.15 -1.52 -20.27
CA SER A 48 6.51 -1.93 -20.68
C SER A 48 6.79 -3.40 -20.36
N PRO A 49 7.58 -4.11 -21.19
CA PRO A 49 8.10 -5.42 -20.80
C PRO A 49 8.78 -5.35 -19.43
N GLY A 50 8.50 -6.35 -18.58
CA GLY A 50 9.08 -6.41 -17.22
C GLY A 50 8.35 -5.60 -16.15
N TRP A 51 7.29 -4.85 -16.46
CA TRP A 51 6.54 -4.12 -15.42
C TRP A 51 6.04 -5.06 -14.32
N ARG A 52 5.69 -6.31 -14.65
CA ARG A 52 5.13 -7.31 -13.71
C ARG A 52 6.05 -7.69 -12.56
N ILE A 53 7.37 -7.53 -12.73
CA ILE A 53 8.37 -7.87 -11.74
C ILE A 53 8.92 -6.65 -10.98
N MET A 54 8.45 -5.43 -11.28
CA MET A 54 9.00 -4.21 -10.68
C MET A 54 8.16 -3.73 -9.48
N PRO A 55 8.72 -3.54 -8.28
CA PRO A 55 7.93 -3.10 -7.13
C PRO A 55 7.25 -1.74 -7.34
N ILE A 56 7.88 -0.85 -8.12
CA ILE A 56 7.33 0.44 -8.51
C ILE A 56 7.17 0.49 -10.03
N VAL A 57 5.98 0.84 -10.51
CA VAL A 57 5.69 1.10 -11.92
C VAL A 57 5.01 2.44 -12.11
N ARG A 58 5.23 3.06 -13.26
CA ARG A 58 4.57 4.31 -13.66
C ARG A 58 3.29 4.02 -14.41
N GLY A 59 2.22 4.69 -14.01
CA GLY A 59 0.97 4.75 -14.76
C GLY A 59 1.04 5.69 -15.96
N LYS A 60 -0.10 6.28 -16.31
CA LYS A 60 -0.13 7.38 -17.28
C LYS A 60 0.62 8.60 -16.72
N SER A 61 1.29 9.31 -17.62
CA SER A 61 1.97 10.57 -17.34
C SER A 61 1.12 11.69 -17.90
N ALA A 62 0.69 12.62 -17.08
CA ALA A 62 0.02 13.84 -17.53
C ALA A 62 0.97 15.04 -17.58
N HIS A 63 2.23 14.90 -17.14
CA HIS A 63 3.17 16.02 -16.97
C HIS A 63 2.64 17.09 -16.01
N ALA A 64 1.93 16.63 -14.98
CA ALA A 64 1.24 17.47 -14.02
C ALA A 64 2.17 17.99 -12.91
N PRO A 65 1.80 19.09 -12.23
CA PRO A 65 2.55 19.58 -11.06
C PRO A 65 2.42 18.66 -9.83
N ALA A 66 1.52 17.68 -9.87
CA ALA A 66 1.23 16.76 -8.78
C ALA A 66 1.46 15.29 -9.17
N ALA A 67 1.89 14.50 -8.19
CA ALA A 67 1.98 13.04 -8.30
C ALA A 67 1.04 12.33 -7.33
N ILE A 68 0.51 11.19 -7.76
CA ILE A 68 -0.23 10.27 -6.89
C ILE A 68 0.48 8.92 -6.84
N ILE A 69 0.71 8.43 -5.63
CA ILE A 69 1.39 7.17 -5.37
C ILE A 69 0.38 6.19 -4.76
N GLY A 70 -0.02 5.17 -5.54
CA GLY A 70 -0.94 4.13 -5.16
C GLY A 70 -0.25 2.90 -4.59
N PHE A 71 -0.63 2.48 -3.40
CA PHE A 71 -0.12 1.29 -2.71
C PHE A 71 -1.12 0.15 -2.83
N GLY A 72 -0.65 -1.02 -3.28
CA GLY A 72 -1.47 -2.23 -3.40
C GLY A 72 -1.76 -2.89 -2.05
N GLY A 73 -2.95 -3.47 -1.94
CA GLY A 73 -3.32 -4.33 -0.82
C GLY A 73 -2.58 -5.67 -0.85
N MET A 74 -2.87 -6.50 0.16
CA MET A 74 -2.44 -7.89 0.16
C MET A 74 -3.29 -8.68 -0.82
N SER A 75 -2.63 -9.37 -1.74
CA SER A 75 -3.25 -10.32 -2.65
C SER A 75 -2.19 -11.36 -2.98
N ARG A 76 -2.55 -12.64 -2.89
CA ARG A 76 -1.66 -13.77 -3.21
C ARG A 76 -1.17 -13.77 -4.66
N ALA A 77 -1.71 -12.90 -5.50
CA ALA A 77 -1.19 -12.62 -6.83
C ALA A 77 -0.41 -11.29 -6.82
N ALA A 78 0.72 -11.26 -7.53
CA ALA A 78 1.51 -10.07 -7.86
C ALA A 78 0.75 -9.05 -8.75
N THR A 79 -0.56 -8.92 -8.57
CA THR A 79 -1.42 -7.98 -9.25
C THR A 79 -1.09 -6.56 -8.81
N LEU A 80 -1.36 -5.62 -9.70
CA LEU A 80 -1.25 -4.19 -9.44
C LEU A 80 -2.08 -3.81 -8.20
N PRO A 81 -1.84 -2.63 -7.59
CA PRO A 81 -2.86 -2.02 -6.75
C PRO A 81 -4.24 -2.13 -7.41
N VAL A 82 -5.22 -2.44 -6.54
CA VAL A 82 -6.62 -2.75 -6.82
C VAL A 82 -7.06 -1.97 -8.09
N PRO A 83 -7.28 -2.66 -9.24
CA PRO A 83 -7.59 -2.06 -10.54
C PRO A 83 -8.66 -0.96 -10.52
N GLU A 84 -9.50 -1.00 -9.50
CA GLU A 84 -10.66 -0.16 -9.21
C GLU A 84 -10.32 1.33 -9.20
N TYR A 85 -9.27 1.78 -8.49
CA TYR A 85 -8.88 3.19 -8.53
C TYR A 85 -7.81 3.48 -9.59
N ARG A 86 -7.12 2.47 -10.14
CA ARG A 86 -6.18 2.68 -11.25
C ARG A 86 -6.86 3.35 -12.44
N ARG A 87 -8.05 2.88 -12.85
CA ARG A 87 -8.79 3.51 -13.98
C ARG A 87 -9.07 4.98 -13.70
N THR A 88 -9.59 5.29 -12.51
CA THR A 88 -9.87 6.67 -12.11
C THR A 88 -8.59 7.52 -12.08
N LEU A 89 -7.48 6.99 -11.54
CA LEU A 89 -6.20 7.72 -11.50
C LEU A 89 -5.60 7.94 -12.89
N ASP A 90 -5.69 6.97 -13.79
CA ASP A 90 -5.17 7.07 -15.16
C ASP A 90 -5.99 8.06 -16.03
N GLU A 91 -7.20 8.45 -15.60
CA GLU A 91 -8.04 9.48 -16.24
C GLU A 91 -7.75 10.90 -15.72
N LEU A 92 -7.13 11.03 -14.55
CA LEU A 92 -6.82 12.31 -13.93
C LEU A 92 -5.55 12.96 -14.52
N PRO A 93 -5.45 14.30 -14.53
CA PRO A 93 -4.26 15.01 -14.99
C PRO A 93 -3.18 15.00 -13.90
N VAL A 94 -2.69 13.82 -13.54
CA VAL A 94 -1.62 13.58 -12.55
C VAL A 94 -0.57 12.63 -13.12
N ASP A 95 0.62 12.64 -12.53
CA ASP A 95 1.57 11.54 -12.72
C ASP A 95 1.30 10.44 -11.68
N ALA A 96 0.86 9.27 -12.14
CA ALA A 96 0.55 8.15 -11.25
C ALA A 96 1.73 7.16 -11.12
N PHE A 97 2.00 6.73 -9.89
CA PHE A 97 2.95 5.68 -9.55
C PHE A 97 2.24 4.59 -8.74
N TYR A 98 2.58 3.33 -9.01
CA TYR A 98 1.96 2.19 -8.36
C TYR A 98 3.04 1.35 -7.67
N VAL A 99 2.86 1.11 -6.37
CA VAL A 99 3.81 0.46 -5.47
C VAL A 99 3.23 -0.86 -4.98
N ARG A 100 3.99 -1.94 -5.13
CA ARG A 100 3.60 -3.31 -4.75
C ARG A 100 4.51 -3.86 -3.67
N ASP A 101 3.90 -4.48 -2.68
CA ASP A 101 4.60 -5.23 -1.65
C ASP A 101 4.71 -6.69 -2.08
N PHE A 102 5.83 -7.10 -2.66
CA PHE A 102 6.05 -8.51 -3.00
C PHE A 102 6.23 -9.41 -1.77
N TRP A 103 6.66 -8.84 -0.65
CA TRP A 103 6.81 -9.57 0.61
C TRP A 103 5.49 -9.79 1.34
N GLN A 104 4.43 -9.05 0.94
CA GLN A 104 3.09 -9.14 1.52
C GLN A 104 3.13 -8.93 3.05
N PHE A 105 3.93 -7.94 3.49
CA PHE A 105 4.17 -7.63 4.89
C PHE A 105 4.02 -6.14 5.20
N TRP A 106 2.92 -5.53 4.75
CA TRP A 106 2.60 -4.11 5.01
C TRP A 106 3.79 -3.17 4.71
N TYR A 107 4.57 -3.51 3.67
CA TYR A 107 5.78 -2.79 3.24
C TYR A 107 6.92 -2.73 4.28
N GLN A 108 6.82 -3.46 5.40
CA GLN A 108 7.79 -3.42 6.49
C GLN A 108 9.17 -3.96 6.08
N LYS A 109 9.21 -4.94 5.16
CA LYS A 109 10.42 -5.48 4.53
C LYS A 109 10.95 -4.63 3.37
N GLY A 110 10.36 -3.45 3.16
CA GLY A 110 10.64 -2.61 2.01
C GLY A 110 10.16 -3.22 0.70
N LEU A 111 10.78 -2.80 -0.39
CA LEU A 111 10.47 -3.20 -1.75
C LEU A 111 11.56 -4.11 -2.30
N LEU A 112 11.18 -5.35 -2.65
CA LEU A 112 12.06 -6.38 -3.22
C LEU A 112 13.06 -5.81 -4.25
N GLY A 113 14.36 -6.02 -4.03
CA GLY A 113 15.42 -5.55 -4.92
C GLY A 113 15.62 -4.03 -5.02
N LEU A 114 14.91 -3.22 -4.22
CA LEU A 114 15.05 -1.76 -4.21
C LEU A 114 15.39 -1.20 -2.82
N THR A 115 14.82 -1.77 -1.75
CA THR A 115 14.95 -1.26 -0.36
C THR A 115 14.71 -2.40 0.64
N GLY A 116 15.28 -2.32 1.84
CA GLY A 116 15.19 -3.36 2.87
C GLY A 116 14.17 -3.09 3.99
N ASN A 117 13.60 -1.89 4.06
CA ASN A 117 12.58 -1.53 5.05
C ASN A 117 11.67 -0.39 4.55
N ILE A 118 10.64 -0.05 5.34
CA ILE A 118 9.65 0.96 4.98
C ILE A 118 10.21 2.38 5.02
N GLU A 119 11.18 2.69 5.88
CA GLU A 119 11.86 3.99 5.89
C GLU A 119 12.71 4.21 4.64
N GLU A 120 13.48 3.21 4.23
CA GLU A 120 14.24 3.22 2.98
C GLU A 120 13.29 3.34 1.79
N THR A 121 12.14 2.64 1.82
CA THR A 121 11.08 2.79 0.81
C THR A 121 10.60 4.23 0.73
N ALA A 122 10.32 4.87 1.86
CA ALA A 122 9.92 6.27 1.91
C ALA A 122 11.03 7.20 1.40
N ALA A 123 12.29 6.95 1.75
CA ALA A 123 13.43 7.73 1.27
C ALA A 123 13.61 7.61 -0.26
N LEU A 124 13.48 6.41 -0.81
CA LEU A 124 13.52 6.17 -2.25
C LEU A 124 12.37 6.91 -2.96
N ILE A 125 11.14 6.77 -2.46
CA ILE A 125 9.97 7.44 -3.04
C ILE A 125 10.13 8.96 -2.97
N ARG A 126 10.58 9.50 -1.83
CA ARG A 126 10.83 10.94 -1.67
C ARG A 126 11.83 11.46 -2.71
N THR A 127 12.96 10.78 -2.85
CA THR A 127 14.09 11.24 -3.70
C THR A 127 13.85 11.01 -5.18
N ARG A 128 13.18 9.92 -5.56
CA ARG A 128 13.01 9.51 -6.97
C ARG A 128 11.68 9.95 -7.58
N ILE A 129 10.65 10.17 -6.74
CA ILE A 129 9.31 10.55 -7.18
C ILE A 129 9.00 11.95 -6.65
N CYS A 130 8.80 12.11 -5.33
CA CYS A 130 8.22 13.32 -4.76
C CYS A 130 9.03 14.58 -5.03
N ALA A 131 10.37 14.51 -5.02
CA ALA A 131 11.27 15.65 -5.26
C ALA A 131 11.08 16.34 -6.64
N ARG A 132 10.34 15.71 -7.56
CA ARG A 132 10.05 16.24 -8.90
C ARG A 132 8.70 16.95 -9.00
N TYR A 133 7.90 16.90 -7.94
CA TYR A 133 6.54 17.42 -7.92
C TYR A 133 6.42 18.45 -6.80
N ARG A 134 5.55 19.42 -7.02
CA ARG A 134 5.29 20.45 -6.01
C ARG A 134 4.50 19.90 -4.83
N VAL A 135 3.60 18.98 -5.15
CA VAL A 135 2.71 18.32 -4.19
C VAL A 135 2.54 16.87 -4.60
N HIS A 136 2.37 15.99 -3.62
CA HIS A 136 2.01 14.60 -3.89
C HIS A 136 0.98 14.11 -2.88
N GLY A 137 0.24 13.10 -3.31
CA GLY A 137 -0.68 12.36 -2.47
C GLY A 137 -0.41 10.86 -2.52
N THR A 138 -0.82 10.16 -1.47
CA THR A 138 -0.77 8.70 -1.42
C THR A 138 -2.17 8.12 -1.29
N ILE A 139 -2.38 6.95 -1.90
CA ILE A 139 -3.65 6.24 -1.84
C ILE A 139 -3.43 4.74 -1.66
N GLY A 140 -4.28 4.07 -0.90
CA GLY A 140 -4.20 2.61 -0.78
C GLY A 140 -5.42 1.97 -0.13
N THR A 141 -5.57 0.66 -0.32
CA THR A 141 -6.66 -0.15 0.28
C THR A 141 -6.08 -1.24 1.17
N SER A 142 -6.70 -1.50 2.33
CA SER A 142 -6.27 -2.59 3.23
C SER A 142 -4.79 -2.42 3.60
N ALA A 143 -3.94 -3.41 3.33
CA ALA A 143 -2.49 -3.29 3.59
C ALA A 143 -1.80 -2.20 2.76
N GLY A 144 -2.36 -1.85 1.61
CA GLY A 144 -1.94 -0.71 0.82
C GLY A 144 -2.29 0.61 1.51
N GLY A 145 -3.42 0.66 2.21
CA GLY A 145 -3.80 1.82 3.02
C GLY A 145 -2.79 2.08 4.15
N TRP A 146 -2.28 1.01 4.75
CA TRP A 146 -1.15 1.11 5.68
C TRP A 146 0.09 1.76 5.04
N GLY A 147 0.56 1.19 3.92
CA GLY A 147 1.71 1.72 3.18
C GLY A 147 1.52 3.19 2.77
N ALA A 148 0.31 3.53 2.29
CA ALA A 148 -0.04 4.89 1.91
C ALA A 148 0.07 5.89 3.07
N VAL A 149 -0.37 5.51 4.28
CA VAL A 149 -0.26 6.38 5.46
C VAL A 149 1.19 6.52 5.90
N ILE A 150 1.90 5.43 6.14
CA ILE A 150 3.26 5.50 6.69
C ILE A 150 4.20 6.21 5.73
N VAL A 151 4.21 5.81 4.45
CA VAL A 151 5.06 6.45 3.45
C VAL A 151 4.57 7.86 3.14
N GLY A 152 3.27 8.10 3.08
CA GLY A 152 2.72 9.45 2.85
C GLY A 152 3.18 10.44 3.92
N VAL A 153 3.14 10.03 5.19
CA VAL A 153 3.62 10.84 6.32
C VAL A 153 5.13 11.08 6.23
N LEU A 154 5.93 10.02 6.03
CA LEU A 154 7.40 10.12 5.95
C LEU A 154 7.91 10.91 4.74
N THR A 155 7.09 11.02 3.69
CA THR A 155 7.40 11.79 2.47
C THR A 155 6.81 13.20 2.49
N GLY A 156 5.96 13.54 3.48
CA GLY A 156 5.31 14.85 3.56
C GLY A 156 4.17 15.04 2.54
N ALA A 157 3.40 13.98 2.25
CA ALA A 157 2.25 14.06 1.35
C ALA A 157 1.25 15.11 1.83
N ALA A 158 0.70 15.91 0.92
CA ALA A 158 -0.33 16.87 1.30
C ALA A 158 -1.66 16.18 1.64
N ARG A 159 -1.94 15.08 0.93
CA ARG A 159 -3.18 14.32 1.06
C ARG A 159 -2.94 12.82 1.02
N ILE A 160 -3.60 12.11 1.91
CA ILE A 160 -3.58 10.65 1.98
C ILE A 160 -5.03 10.16 1.94
N LEU A 161 -5.34 9.23 1.04
CA LEU A 161 -6.65 8.58 0.96
C LEU A 161 -6.50 7.09 1.23
N THR A 162 -7.25 6.57 2.20
CA THR A 162 -7.25 5.13 2.49
C THR A 162 -8.64 4.54 2.45
N LEU A 163 -8.69 3.29 1.99
CA LEU A 163 -9.90 2.49 1.90
C LEU A 163 -9.72 1.24 2.80
N ALA A 164 -10.44 1.19 3.91
CA ALA A 164 -10.39 0.13 4.93
C ALA A 164 -8.95 -0.26 5.35
N PRO A 165 -8.09 0.69 5.77
CA PRO A 165 -6.73 0.34 6.17
C PRO A 165 -6.73 -0.49 7.45
N GLN A 166 -5.83 -1.47 7.57
CA GLN A 166 -5.41 -1.90 8.91
C GLN A 166 -4.68 -0.73 9.58
N THR A 167 -4.85 -0.58 10.90
CA THR A 167 -4.22 0.51 11.69
C THR A 167 -3.45 -0.01 12.90
N MET A 168 -3.38 -1.33 13.06
CA MET A 168 -2.50 -2.02 14.00
C MET A 168 -2.00 -3.33 13.39
N LEU A 169 -0.70 -3.59 13.52
CA LEU A 169 -0.07 -4.87 13.17
C LEU A 169 0.24 -5.62 14.46
N ASN A 170 -0.52 -6.68 14.70
CA ASN A 170 -0.32 -7.58 15.82
C ASN A 170 -0.46 -9.03 15.35
N ARG A 171 -0.28 -9.97 16.26
CA ARG A 171 -0.36 -11.41 15.97
C ARG A 171 -1.66 -11.79 15.24
N LYS A 172 -2.80 -11.28 15.71
CA LYS A 172 -4.11 -11.56 15.11
C LYS A 172 -4.24 -11.05 13.68
N VAL A 173 -3.77 -9.83 13.41
CA VAL A 173 -3.77 -9.25 12.06
C VAL A 173 -2.83 -10.01 11.14
N TYR A 174 -1.68 -10.43 11.66
CA TYR A 174 -0.75 -11.27 10.93
C TYR A 174 -1.32 -12.65 10.59
N ASP A 175 -1.88 -13.36 11.56
CA ASP A 175 -2.40 -14.72 11.35
C ASP A 175 -3.55 -14.70 10.32
N GLU A 176 -4.25 -13.57 10.21
CA GLU A 176 -5.35 -13.39 9.29
C GLU A 176 -4.92 -12.93 7.87
N PHE A 177 -3.99 -11.97 7.78
CA PHE A 177 -3.68 -11.29 6.51
C PHE A 177 -2.25 -11.48 6.02
N GLY A 178 -1.34 -11.95 6.88
CA GLY A 178 0.08 -12.08 6.58
C GLY A 178 0.34 -12.94 5.35
N GLY A 179 1.31 -12.51 4.53
CA GLY A 179 1.81 -13.31 3.43
C GLY A 179 2.57 -14.55 3.91
N LEU A 180 2.71 -15.54 3.03
CA LEU A 180 3.47 -16.76 3.32
C LEU A 180 4.96 -16.49 3.60
N ASP A 181 5.50 -15.43 2.99
CA ASP A 181 6.89 -14.99 3.16
C ASP A 181 7.09 -14.10 4.41
N THR A 182 6.03 -13.90 5.18
CA THR A 182 6.12 -13.17 6.45
C THR A 182 6.34 -14.15 7.58
N ARG A 183 7.13 -13.75 8.58
CA ARG A 183 7.24 -14.50 9.83
C ARG A 183 6.71 -13.68 10.98
N VAL A 184 6.02 -14.34 11.89
CA VAL A 184 5.36 -13.65 12.99
C VAL A 184 6.34 -13.00 13.95
N GLU A 185 7.54 -13.58 14.06
CA GLU A 185 8.67 -13.06 14.81
C GLU A 185 9.13 -11.69 14.26
N GLU A 186 8.88 -11.41 12.98
CA GLU A 186 9.26 -10.14 12.34
C GLU A 186 8.33 -8.99 12.72
N LEU A 187 7.15 -9.26 13.32
CA LEU A 187 6.29 -8.21 13.89
C LEU A 187 7.00 -7.41 14.98
N ALA A 188 7.94 -8.02 15.70
CA ALA A 188 8.72 -7.34 16.72
C ALA A 188 9.66 -6.27 16.11
N ALA A 189 10.18 -6.51 14.90
CA ALA A 189 11.00 -5.55 14.17
C ALA A 189 10.14 -4.40 13.59
N ALA A 190 8.88 -4.66 13.27
CA ALA A 190 7.93 -3.66 12.78
C ALA A 190 7.36 -2.72 13.88
N ARG A 191 7.80 -2.85 15.15
CA ARG A 191 7.18 -2.16 16.30
C ARG A 191 7.05 -0.66 16.15
N ARG A 192 8.00 0.02 15.50
CA ARG A 192 7.95 1.47 15.29
C ARG A 192 6.69 1.91 14.53
N PHE A 193 6.30 1.14 13.52
CA PHE A 193 5.12 1.46 12.73
C PHE A 193 3.91 0.64 13.13
N GLY A 194 4.08 -0.47 13.85
CA GLY A 194 3.05 -1.45 14.17
C GLY A 194 1.78 -0.91 14.84
N ASN A 195 1.80 0.31 15.38
CA ASN A 195 0.60 1.05 15.76
C ASN A 195 0.53 2.40 15.02
N MET A 196 -0.36 2.50 14.02
CA MET A 196 -0.50 3.69 13.19
C MET A 196 -0.95 4.91 14.00
N ALA A 197 -1.78 4.72 15.04
CA ALA A 197 -2.27 5.82 15.87
C ALA A 197 -1.14 6.48 16.69
N GLU A 198 -0.24 5.67 17.25
CA GLU A 198 0.95 6.17 17.96
C GLU A 198 1.89 6.89 16.99
N PHE A 199 2.21 6.24 15.86
CA PHE A 199 3.04 6.85 14.82
C PHE A 199 2.52 8.21 14.36
N LEU A 200 1.21 8.35 14.11
CA LEU A 200 0.63 9.60 13.64
C LEU A 200 0.72 10.72 14.69
N ARG A 201 0.48 10.42 15.97
CA ARG A 201 0.61 11.40 17.06
C ARG A 201 2.04 11.94 17.18
N ASP A 202 3.03 11.08 16.98
CA ASP A 202 4.44 11.44 17.12
C ASP A 202 5.04 12.06 15.84
N SER A 203 4.36 11.92 14.70
CA SER A 203 4.92 12.30 13.39
C SER A 203 5.02 13.80 13.12
N GLY A 204 4.22 14.63 13.80
CA GLY A 204 4.08 16.05 13.47
C GLY A 204 3.47 16.32 12.07
N PHE A 205 2.81 15.34 11.46
CA PHE A 205 2.26 15.44 10.11
C PHE A 205 1.24 16.59 9.97
N ARG A 206 1.44 17.44 8.96
CA ARG A 206 0.60 18.62 8.67
C ARG A 206 -0.39 18.42 7.52
N GLY A 207 -0.28 17.31 6.78
CA GLY A 207 -1.21 16.99 5.71
C GLY A 207 -2.54 16.47 6.26
N ARG A 208 -3.39 15.96 5.36
CA ARG A 208 -4.69 15.40 5.72
C ARG A 208 -4.85 13.95 5.25
N ILE A 209 -5.43 13.13 6.12
CA ILE A 209 -5.68 11.70 5.91
C ILE A 209 -7.19 11.47 5.93
N ASP A 210 -7.75 11.06 4.79
CA ASP A 210 -9.15 10.64 4.69
C ASP A 210 -9.21 9.10 4.76
N VAL A 211 -9.93 8.56 5.74
CA VAL A 211 -10.03 7.11 6.02
C VAL A 211 -11.45 6.64 5.76
N HIS A 212 -11.68 5.98 4.63
CA HIS A 212 -12.99 5.44 4.25
C HIS A 212 -13.11 3.98 4.69
N PHE A 213 -14.20 3.60 5.33
CA PHE A 213 -14.38 2.23 5.84
C PHE A 213 -15.86 1.84 5.91
N GLY A 214 -16.15 0.53 5.94
CA GLY A 214 -17.49 0.01 6.19
C GLY A 214 -17.85 0.12 7.67
N ALA A 215 -18.88 0.91 7.99
CA ALA A 215 -19.34 1.17 9.35
C ALA A 215 -20.00 -0.06 10.00
N ASP A 216 -20.60 -0.93 9.19
CA ASP A 216 -21.23 -2.16 9.62
C ASP A 216 -20.22 -3.33 9.68
N ASN A 217 -19.03 -3.15 9.09
CA ASN A 217 -17.92 -4.06 9.26
C ASN A 217 -17.21 -3.76 10.59
N ALA A 218 -17.51 -4.56 11.62
CA ALA A 218 -16.98 -4.36 12.98
C ALA A 218 -15.44 -4.28 13.04
N ARG A 219 -14.74 -4.99 12.14
CA ARG A 219 -13.28 -4.98 12.08
C ARG A 219 -12.75 -3.67 11.50
N ASP A 220 -13.23 -3.27 10.34
CA ASP A 220 -12.77 -2.04 9.69
C ASP A 220 -13.16 -0.80 10.49
N ARG A 221 -14.35 -0.82 11.10
CA ARG A 221 -14.73 0.18 12.11
C ARG A 221 -13.75 0.19 13.26
N GLY A 222 -13.41 -0.97 13.84
CA GLY A 222 -12.44 -1.06 14.92
C GLY A 222 -11.05 -0.55 14.54
N PHE A 223 -10.60 -0.75 13.30
CA PHE A 223 -9.35 -0.15 12.82
C PHE A 223 -9.47 1.37 12.65
N ALA A 224 -10.55 1.88 12.07
CA ALA A 224 -10.76 3.30 11.85
C ALA A 224 -10.89 4.08 13.16
N GLU A 225 -11.67 3.58 14.12
CA GLU A 225 -11.91 4.22 15.42
C GLU A 225 -10.63 4.39 16.25
N ARG A 226 -9.59 3.57 16.04
CA ARG A 226 -8.27 3.77 16.68
C ARG A 226 -7.59 5.08 16.28
N LEU A 227 -7.97 5.64 15.13
CA LEU A 227 -7.45 6.91 14.64
C LEU A 227 -8.33 8.10 15.03
N GLN A 228 -9.43 7.87 15.75
CA GLN A 228 -10.32 8.93 16.23
C GLN A 228 -9.55 9.90 17.14
N GLY A 229 -9.82 11.19 16.96
CA GLY A 229 -9.20 12.27 17.75
C GLY A 229 -7.77 12.62 17.33
N ILE A 230 -7.26 12.08 16.22
CA ILE A 230 -5.99 12.53 15.62
C ILE A 230 -6.31 13.66 14.63
N ASP A 231 -5.75 14.86 14.87
CA ASP A 231 -6.09 16.10 14.14
C ASP A 231 -6.01 16.00 12.61
N CYS A 232 -5.02 15.27 12.09
CA CYS A 232 -4.82 15.12 10.65
C CYS A 232 -5.71 14.04 10.01
N VAL A 233 -6.54 13.33 10.79
CA VAL A 233 -7.36 12.21 10.32
C VAL A 233 -8.84 12.58 10.28
N ARG A 234 -9.46 12.34 9.12
CA ARG A 234 -10.90 12.35 8.92
C ARG A 234 -11.41 10.93 8.69
N LEU A 235 -12.31 10.49 9.56
CA LEU A 235 -13.03 9.22 9.41
C LEU A 235 -14.25 9.40 8.50
N CYS A 236 -14.38 8.56 7.48
CA CYS A 236 -15.43 8.58 6.48
C CYS A 236 -16.19 7.23 6.47
N PRO A 237 -17.13 7.00 7.40
CA PRO A 237 -17.90 5.76 7.47
C PRO A 237 -18.86 5.62 6.28
N HIS A 238 -19.06 4.39 5.82
CA HIS A 238 -20.05 4.00 4.80
C HIS A 238 -20.95 2.88 5.30
N PRO A 239 -22.25 2.84 4.96
CA PRO A 239 -23.18 1.78 5.38
C PRO A 239 -22.91 0.47 4.60
N SER A 240 -21.81 -0.20 4.95
CA SER A 240 -21.34 -1.43 4.34
C SER A 240 -20.72 -2.33 5.40
N ASP A 241 -21.03 -3.61 5.33
CA ASP A 241 -20.39 -4.70 6.09
C ASP A 241 -19.20 -5.32 5.34
N SER A 242 -18.93 -4.87 4.12
CA SER A 242 -17.87 -5.38 3.27
C SER A 242 -16.50 -4.79 3.63
N HIS A 243 -15.50 -5.66 3.77
CA HIS A 243 -14.10 -5.23 3.85
C HIS A 243 -13.60 -4.61 2.53
N ASN A 244 -14.16 -5.07 1.40
CA ASN A 244 -13.86 -4.53 0.09
C ASN A 244 -14.67 -3.25 -0.17
N ILE A 245 -14.42 -2.22 0.65
CA ILE A 245 -15.15 -0.94 0.55
C ILE A 245 -14.94 -0.27 -0.81
N SER A 246 -13.79 -0.46 -1.45
CA SER A 246 -13.53 0.04 -2.81
C SER A 246 -14.46 -0.59 -3.85
N GLY A 247 -14.71 -1.90 -3.75
CA GLY A 247 -15.70 -2.60 -4.57
C GLY A 247 -17.12 -2.09 -4.35
N TRP A 248 -17.53 -1.94 -3.08
CA TRP A 248 -18.84 -1.40 -2.72
C TRP A 248 -19.04 0.04 -3.20
N LEU A 249 -18.04 0.91 -3.03
CA LEU A 249 -18.06 2.28 -3.52
C LEU A 249 -18.15 2.34 -5.05
N ARG A 250 -17.57 1.38 -5.76
CA ARG A 250 -17.68 1.29 -7.23
C ARG A 250 -19.10 0.90 -7.63
N GLU A 251 -19.66 -0.13 -7.00
CA GLU A 251 -21.00 -0.64 -7.27
C GLU A 251 -22.09 0.41 -7.00
N THR A 252 -21.86 1.27 -6.01
CA THR A 252 -22.73 2.41 -5.68
C THR A 252 -22.42 3.68 -6.48
N GLY A 253 -21.44 3.65 -7.40
CA GLY A 253 -21.05 4.78 -8.24
C GLY A 253 -20.32 5.92 -7.51
N GLN A 254 -19.90 5.72 -6.26
CA GLN A 254 -19.27 6.72 -5.41
C GLN A 254 -17.74 6.77 -5.54
N LEU A 255 -17.09 5.67 -5.94
CA LEU A 255 -15.62 5.57 -5.94
C LEU A 255 -14.96 6.64 -6.81
N SER A 256 -15.41 6.78 -8.07
CA SER A 256 -14.82 7.75 -9.00
C SER A 256 -14.96 9.18 -8.50
N ARG A 257 -16.09 9.49 -7.86
CA ARG A 257 -16.33 10.81 -7.26
C ARG A 257 -15.37 11.06 -6.10
N ILE A 258 -15.26 10.14 -5.14
CA ILE A 258 -14.38 10.29 -3.97
C ILE A 258 -12.92 10.48 -4.40
N VAL A 259 -12.43 9.63 -5.29
CA VAL A 259 -11.04 9.70 -5.77
C VAL A 259 -10.82 10.95 -6.62
N GLY A 260 -11.80 11.32 -7.46
CA GLY A 260 -11.75 12.52 -8.31
C GLY A 260 -11.75 13.83 -7.50
N ASP A 261 -12.63 13.95 -6.50
CA ASP A 261 -12.70 15.10 -5.60
C ASP A 261 -11.38 15.23 -4.81
N TRP A 262 -10.90 14.13 -4.23
CA TRP A 262 -9.62 14.08 -3.51
C TRP A 262 -8.43 14.51 -4.38
N ALA A 263 -8.34 14.01 -5.61
CA ALA A 263 -7.27 14.37 -6.53
C ALA A 263 -7.37 15.81 -7.03
N SER A 264 -8.58 16.33 -7.23
CA SER A 264 -8.81 17.71 -7.64
C SER A 264 -8.36 18.69 -6.55
N GLU A 265 -8.64 18.38 -5.29
CA GLU A 265 -8.15 19.18 -4.16
C GLU A 265 -6.62 19.17 -4.07
N LEU A 266 -5.99 18.00 -4.31
CA LEU A 266 -4.53 17.89 -4.36
C LEU A 266 -3.94 18.77 -5.49
N LEU A 267 -4.51 18.73 -6.69
CA LEU A 267 -4.09 19.55 -7.82
C LEU A 267 -4.24 21.06 -7.53
N ALA A 268 -5.33 21.46 -6.87
CA ALA A 268 -5.56 22.85 -6.47
C ALA A 268 -4.49 23.34 -5.48
N MET A 269 -4.03 22.50 -4.56
CA MET A 269 -2.91 22.83 -3.65
C MET A 269 -1.60 23.04 -4.42
N GLY A 270 -1.35 22.25 -5.45
CA GLY A 270 -0.18 22.40 -6.32
C GLY A 270 -0.19 23.70 -7.14
N ALA A 271 -1.36 24.19 -7.53
CA ALA A 271 -1.49 25.44 -8.27
C ALA A 271 -1.24 26.68 -7.40
N LYS A 272 -1.73 26.69 -6.15
CA LYS A 272 -1.75 27.89 -5.29
C LYS A 272 -0.40 28.38 -4.79
N GLY A 273 0.61 27.52 -4.64
CA GLY A 273 1.90 27.98 -4.13
C GLY A 273 2.70 28.88 -5.09
N GLY A 274 2.27 29.07 -6.35
CA GLY A 274 3.08 29.70 -7.40
C GLY A 274 3.06 31.23 -7.42
N GLY A 275 2.45 31.86 -6.43
CA GLY A 275 2.14 33.29 -6.44
C GLY A 275 2.84 34.16 -5.39
N ASP A 276 3.58 33.60 -4.42
CA ASP A 276 4.08 34.35 -3.24
C ASP A 276 5.62 34.37 -3.11
N ASP A 277 6.34 34.48 -4.23
CA ASP A 277 7.79 34.81 -4.23
C ASP A 277 8.07 36.06 -5.09
N GLY A 278 7.29 37.13 -4.88
CA GLY A 278 7.45 38.45 -5.50
C GLY A 278 7.88 39.51 -4.50
#